data_AF-A0A7R9YHG9-F1
#
_entry.id   AF-A0A7R9YHG9-F1
#
_cell.length_a   1.000
_cell.length_b   1.000
_cell.length_c   1.000
_cell.angle_alpha   90.00
_cell.angle_beta   90.00
_cell.angle_gamma   90.00
#
_symmetry.space_group_name_H-M   'P 1'
#
loop_
_entity.id
_entity.type
_entity.pdbx_description
1 polymer ?
#
loop_
_entity_poly.entity_id
_entity_poly.type
_entity_poly.pdbx_seq_one_letter_code
_entity_poly.pdbx_strand_id
1 'polypeptide(L)'
;MGEETSAAFNHELSLRSLGGVLKFDHQIDDARSMLTIEVRTSAQDAAANTTQNVSTLSGGERSFTTMAFQIALWNFINVPFRCMDEFDVFMDDAFRRQAIKCLLAACDRQPSGQFLFLTPQDMSSMLDMDTKPRHIFRMPDPRTD
;
A
#
# COMPACT_ATOMS: atom_id res chain seq x y z
N MET A 1 2.57 -2.04 19.09
CA MET A 1 1.83 -1.30 18.04
C MET A 1 2.75 -0.44 17.17
N GLY A 2 3.25 0.73 17.60
CA GLY A 2 4.01 1.64 16.71
C GLY A 2 5.23 1.02 16.01
N GLU A 3 6.10 0.33 16.77
CA GLU A 3 7.30 -0.34 16.21
C GLU A 3 6.94 -1.51 15.28
N GLU A 4 5.97 -2.33 15.67
CA GLU A 4 5.52 -3.48 14.87
C GLU A 4 4.85 -3.02 13.56
N THR A 5 4.06 -1.94 13.59
CA THR A 5 3.51 -1.32 12.38
C THR A 5 4.63 -0.78 11.49
N SER A 6 5.65 -0.14 12.06
CA SER A 6 6.80 0.32 11.27
C SER A 6 7.57 -0.83 10.62
N ALA A 7 7.72 -1.96 11.32
CA ALA A 7 8.36 -3.16 10.76
C ALA A 7 7.54 -3.77 9.62
N ALA A 8 6.23 -3.89 9.79
CA ALA A 8 5.32 -4.36 8.74
C ALA A 8 5.32 -3.41 7.52
N PHE A 9 5.31 -2.11 7.76
CA PHE A 9 5.41 -1.10 6.71
C PHE A 9 6.71 -1.22 5.90
N ASN A 10 7.85 -1.33 6.59
CA ASN A 10 9.14 -1.53 5.93
C ASN A 10 9.19 -2.85 5.14
N HIS A 11 8.54 -3.90 5.65
CA HIS A 11 8.43 -5.17 4.93
C HIS A 11 7.68 -5.00 3.61
N GLU A 12 6.51 -4.35 3.62
CA GLU A 12 5.72 -4.11 2.39
C GLU A 12 6.48 -3.23 1.38
N LEU A 13 7.20 -2.21 1.84
CA LEU A 13 8.06 -1.38 0.99
C LEU A 13 9.23 -2.17 0.37
N SER A 14 9.84 -3.07 1.14
CA SER A 14 10.99 -3.87 0.69
C SER A 14 10.67 -4.76 -0.51
N LEU A 15 9.39 -5.12 -0.70
CA LEU A 15 8.92 -5.87 -1.86
C LEU A 15 9.13 -5.11 -3.19
N ARG A 16 9.40 -3.79 -3.13
CA ARG A 16 9.75 -2.96 -4.29
C ARG A 16 11.15 -2.36 -4.19
N SER A 17 12.03 -2.93 -3.36
CA SER A 17 13.36 -2.38 -3.06
C SER A 17 13.32 -0.95 -2.48
N LEU A 18 12.19 -0.58 -1.87
CA LEU A 18 12.04 0.62 -1.07
C LEU A 18 12.29 0.29 0.39
N GLY A 19 12.63 1.29 1.19
CA GLY A 19 12.69 1.17 2.65
C GLY A 19 11.88 2.28 3.30
N GLY A 20 11.43 2.09 4.53
CA GLY A 20 10.74 3.15 5.23
C GLY A 20 10.63 2.95 6.73
N VAL A 21 10.34 4.05 7.42
CA VAL A 21 10.18 4.09 8.87
C VAL A 21 8.95 4.93 9.19
N LEU A 22 8.13 4.44 10.11
CA LEU A 22 7.02 5.18 10.70
C LEU A 22 7.43 5.65 12.09
N LYS A 23 7.31 6.94 12.36
CA LYS A 23 7.54 7.53 13.67
C LYS A 23 6.22 8.08 14.20
N PHE A 24 5.73 7.47 15.27
CA PHE A 24 4.53 7.88 15.96
C PHE A 24 4.94 8.72 17.18
N ASP A 25 4.60 10.01 17.18
CA ASP A 25 4.71 10.89 18.35
C ASP A 25 3.30 11.09 18.91
N HIS A 26 2.98 10.33 19.97
CA HIS A 26 1.72 10.44 20.69
C HIS A 26 1.92 11.36 21.89
N GLN A 27 1.45 12.60 21.79
CA GLN A 27 1.51 13.54 22.90
C GLN A 27 0.27 13.42 23.78
N ILE A 28 0.39 13.86 25.05
CA ILE A 28 -0.71 13.83 26.04
C ILE A 28 -1.94 14.62 25.54
N ASP A 29 -1.70 15.64 24.71
CA ASP A 29 -2.72 16.37 23.98
C ASP A 29 -2.82 15.80 22.55
N ASP A 30 -3.91 15.09 22.25
CA ASP A 30 -4.17 14.47 20.95
C ASP A 30 -4.09 15.47 19.79
N ALA A 31 -4.30 16.77 20.05
CA ALA A 31 -4.21 17.84 19.05
C ALA A 31 -2.78 18.02 18.47
N ARG A 32 -1.75 17.43 19.09
CA ARG A 32 -0.36 17.46 18.63
C ARG A 32 0.23 16.10 18.31
N SER A 33 -0.58 15.04 18.27
CA SER A 33 -0.09 13.73 17.85
C SER A 33 0.35 13.78 16.38
N MET A 34 1.60 13.38 16.11
CA MET A 34 2.20 13.46 14.78
C MET A 34 2.61 12.07 14.29
N LEU A 35 2.29 11.79 13.02
CA LEU A 35 2.86 10.66 12.29
C LEU A 35 3.85 11.19 11.25
N THR A 36 5.10 10.77 11.37
CA THR A 36 6.12 11.02 10.34
C THR A 36 6.39 9.74 9.56
N ILE A 37 6.34 9.85 8.24
CA ILE A 37 6.62 8.76 7.30
C ILE A 37 7.88 9.11 6.53
N GLU A 38 8.91 8.28 6.66
CA GLU A 38 10.17 8.43 5.95
C GLU A 38 10.31 7.28 4.95
N VAL A 39 10.65 7.59 3.70
CA VAL A 39 10.83 6.61 2.63
C VAL A 39 12.22 6.74 2.01
N ARG A 40 12.80 5.61 1.64
CA ARG A 40 14.10 5.47 0.98
C ARG A 40 13.86 4.77 -0.35
N THR A 41 14.21 5.45 -1.45
CA THR A 41 13.94 4.97 -2.82
C THR A 41 15.09 4.16 -3.43
N SER A 42 16.29 4.22 -2.84
CA SER A 42 17.43 3.40 -3.20
C SER A 42 17.94 2.59 -2.00
N ALA A 43 17.44 1.37 -1.82
CA ALA A 43 17.96 0.46 -0.80
C ALA A 43 19.45 0.05 -1.04
N GLN A 44 19.98 0.26 -2.25
CA GLN A 44 21.33 -0.15 -2.66
C GLN A 44 22.40 0.96 -2.56
N ASP A 45 22.02 2.23 -2.41
CA ASP A 45 23.00 3.30 -2.24
C ASP A 45 23.27 3.56 -0.77
N ALA A 46 24.16 2.77 -0.17
CA ALA A 46 24.64 3.01 1.20
C ALA A 46 25.26 4.42 1.39
N ALA A 47 25.62 5.10 0.30
CA ALA A 47 26.13 6.47 0.30
C ALA A 47 25.03 7.54 0.16
N ALA A 48 23.85 7.20 -0.38
CA ALA A 48 22.70 8.09 -0.47
C ALA A 48 21.74 7.81 0.69
N ASN A 49 22.20 8.08 1.90
CA ASN A 49 21.40 7.96 3.13
C ASN A 49 20.30 9.05 3.22
N THR A 50 19.76 9.47 2.08
CA THR A 50 18.78 10.54 1.96
C THR A 50 17.39 9.93 2.13
N THR A 51 16.93 9.88 3.37
CA THR A 51 15.51 9.72 3.66
C THR A 51 14.75 10.85 2.97
N GLN A 52 13.90 10.49 2.02
CA GLN A 52 13.03 11.41 1.32
C GLN A 52 11.76 11.57 2.16
N ASN A 53 11.36 12.82 2.40
CA ASN A 53 10.02 13.08 2.91
C ASN A 53 9.01 12.60 1.88
N VAL A 54 7.84 12.11 2.31
CA VAL A 54 6.79 11.68 1.37
C VAL A 54 6.50 12.76 0.32
N SER A 55 6.60 14.05 0.68
CA SER A 55 6.43 15.19 -0.23
C SER A 55 7.32 15.15 -1.49
N THR A 56 8.51 14.56 -1.43
CA THR A 56 9.46 14.52 -2.56
C THR A 56 9.37 13.26 -3.42
N LEU A 57 8.51 12.30 -3.07
CA LEU A 57 8.24 11.09 -3.86
C LEU A 57 7.49 11.39 -5.16
N SER A 58 7.72 10.57 -6.19
CA SER A 58 6.87 10.55 -7.39
C SER A 58 5.42 10.15 -7.04
N GLY A 59 4.49 10.40 -7.96
CA GLY A 59 3.08 10.04 -7.77
C GLY A 59 2.88 8.55 -7.45
N GLY A 60 3.49 7.67 -8.24
CA GLY A 60 3.40 6.22 -8.05
C GLY A 60 4.06 5.73 -6.76
N GLU A 61 5.23 6.26 -6.40
CA GLU A 61 5.91 5.91 -5.14
C GLU A 61 5.09 6.34 -3.92
N ARG A 62 4.47 7.52 -4.00
CA ARG A 62 3.58 8.03 -2.94
C ARG A 62 2.35 7.13 -2.79
N SER A 63 1.67 6.79 -3.88
CA SER A 63 0.52 5.88 -3.84
C SER A 63 0.91 4.51 -3.28
N PHE A 64 2.07 3.96 -3.68
CA PHE A 64 2.54 2.66 -3.21
C PHE A 64 2.89 2.70 -1.72
N THR A 65 3.52 3.79 -1.27
CA THR A 65 3.83 4.03 0.13
C THR A 65 2.56 4.09 0.98
N THR A 66 1.54 4.81 0.52
CA THR A 66 0.25 4.89 1.22
C THR A 66 -0.42 3.52 1.32
N MET A 67 -0.42 2.73 0.24
CA MET A 67 -0.94 1.37 0.24
C MET A 67 -0.16 0.46 1.22
N ALA A 68 1.18 0.50 1.20
CA ALA A 68 2.02 -0.26 2.12
C ALA A 68 1.73 0.09 3.60
N PHE A 69 1.50 1.38 3.88
CA PHE A 69 1.10 1.82 5.21
C PHE A 69 -0.27 1.26 5.62
N GLN A 70 -1.25 1.28 4.72
CA GLN A 70 -2.57 0.72 4.99
C GLN A 70 -2.53 -0.79 5.26
N ILE A 71 -1.73 -1.55 4.49
CA ILE A 71 -1.51 -2.99 4.73
C ILE A 71 -0.88 -3.23 6.10
N ALA A 72 0.12 -2.42 6.49
CA ALA A 72 0.76 -2.54 7.79
C ALA A 72 -0.22 -2.34 8.96
N LEU A 73 -1.17 -1.41 8.82
CA LEU A 73 -2.22 -1.18 9.81
C LEU A 73 -3.23 -2.33 9.91
N TRP A 74 -3.47 -3.07 8.83
CA TRP A 74 -4.42 -4.19 8.85
C TRP A 74 -4.04 -5.30 9.82
N ASN A 75 -2.76 -5.41 10.21
CA ASN A 75 -2.30 -6.36 11.22
C ASN A 75 -2.88 -6.08 12.62
N PHE A 76 -3.29 -4.85 12.90
CA PHE A 76 -3.78 -4.42 14.21
C PHE A 76 -5.28 -4.12 14.23
N ILE A 77 -5.87 -3.93 13.05
CA ILE A 77 -7.29 -3.68 12.90
C ILE A 77 -7.94 -5.03 12.60
N ASN A 78 -8.86 -5.49 13.45
CA ASN A 78 -9.65 -6.70 13.17
C ASN A 78 -11.07 -6.32 12.75
N VAL A 79 -11.33 -6.30 11.45
CA VAL A 79 -12.65 -6.06 10.88
C VAL A 79 -13.02 -7.15 9.86
N PRO A 80 -14.30 -7.51 9.74
CA PRO A 80 -14.74 -8.57 8.82
C PRO A 80 -14.70 -8.14 7.34
N PHE A 81 -14.80 -6.85 7.04
CA PHE A 81 -14.79 -6.31 5.68
C PHE A 81 -13.81 -5.14 5.56
N ARG A 82 -13.05 -5.10 4.46
CA ARG A 82 -12.19 -3.97 4.08
C ARG A 82 -12.44 -3.62 2.62
N CYS A 83 -12.62 -2.33 2.36
CA CYS A 83 -12.75 -1.81 1.02
C CYS A 83 -11.62 -0.80 0.77
N MET A 84 -11.03 -0.83 -0.41
CA MET A 84 -10.05 0.16 -0.85
C MET A 84 -10.41 0.56 -2.28
N ASP A 85 -10.54 1.85 -2.49
CA ASP A 85 -10.82 2.45 -3.79
C ASP A 85 -9.58 3.19 -4.27
N GLU A 86 -9.43 3.35 -5.59
CA GLU A 86 -8.37 4.14 -6.23
C GLU A 86 -6.94 3.77 -5.77
N PHE A 87 -6.72 2.50 -5.38
CA PHE A 87 -5.46 2.07 -4.77
C PHE A 87 -4.26 2.14 -5.73
N ASP A 88 -4.50 2.15 -7.04
CA ASP A 88 -3.48 2.16 -8.09
C ASP A 88 -3.36 3.50 -8.82
N VAL A 89 -4.01 4.56 -8.33
CA VAL A 89 -3.95 5.87 -8.97
C VAL A 89 -2.51 6.40 -8.92
N PHE A 90 -2.08 7.01 -10.04
CA PHE A 90 -0.71 7.48 -10.29
C PHE A 90 0.38 6.39 -10.40
N MET A 91 0.04 5.10 -10.31
CA MET A 91 0.99 4.02 -10.54
C MET A 91 1.11 3.67 -12.03
N ASP A 92 2.34 3.43 -12.48
CA ASP A 92 2.57 2.77 -13.77
C ASP A 92 2.27 1.26 -13.68
N ASP A 93 2.33 0.56 -14.82
CA ASP A 93 2.05 -0.88 -14.89
C ASP A 93 2.99 -1.74 -14.02
N ALA A 94 4.19 -1.27 -13.72
CA ALA A 94 5.15 -2.00 -12.90
C ALA A 94 4.81 -1.86 -11.40
N PHE A 95 4.55 -0.64 -10.94
CA PHE A 95 4.07 -0.38 -9.59
C PHE A 95 2.69 -1.00 -9.34
N ARG A 96 1.76 -0.89 -10.30
CA ARG A 96 0.41 -1.47 -10.19
C ARG A 96 0.46 -2.99 -10.01
N ARG A 97 1.32 -3.68 -10.77
CA ARG A 97 1.51 -5.14 -10.65
C ARG A 97 2.02 -5.53 -9.26
N GLN A 98 2.99 -4.78 -8.74
CA GLN A 98 3.51 -5.04 -7.41
C GLN A 98 2.47 -4.75 -6.32
N ALA A 99 1.73 -3.64 -6.44
CA ALA A 99 0.67 -3.26 -5.51
C ALA A 99 -0.38 -4.37 -5.36
N ILE A 100 -0.85 -4.92 -6.48
CA ILE A 100 -1.82 -6.02 -6.47
C ILE A 100 -1.24 -7.29 -5.83
N LYS A 101 0.02 -7.64 -6.09
CA LYS A 101 0.67 -8.78 -5.40
C LYS A 101 0.69 -8.58 -3.89
N CYS A 102 1.07 -7.39 -3.43
CA CYS A 102 1.10 -7.07 -1.99
C CYS A 102 -0.30 -7.17 -1.37
N LEU A 103 -1.31 -6.62 -2.04
CA LEU A 103 -2.71 -6.68 -1.58
C LEU A 103 -3.23 -8.12 -1.49
N LEU A 104 -2.98 -8.94 -2.53
CA LEU A 104 -3.41 -10.35 -2.52
C LEU A 104 -2.70 -11.15 -1.42
N ALA A 105 -1.38 -10.95 -1.25
CA ALA A 105 -0.64 -11.58 -0.16
C ALA A 105 -1.16 -11.14 1.21
N ALA A 106 -1.54 -9.87 1.38
CA ALA A 106 -2.18 -9.39 2.61
C ALA A 106 -3.54 -10.04 2.87
N CYS A 107 -4.35 -10.25 1.83
CA CYS A 107 -5.62 -10.97 1.94
C CYS A 107 -5.41 -12.42 2.38
N ASP A 108 -4.42 -13.11 1.80
CA ASP A 108 -4.12 -14.52 2.12
C ASP A 108 -3.65 -14.70 3.57
N ARG A 109 -2.98 -13.69 4.15
CA ARG A 109 -2.60 -13.67 5.57
C ARG A 109 -3.80 -13.49 6.52
N GLN A 110 -4.97 -13.07 6.02
CA GLN A 110 -6.18 -12.80 6.80
C GLN A 110 -7.39 -13.54 6.24
N PRO A 111 -7.44 -14.88 6.33
CA PRO A 111 -8.45 -15.70 5.65
C PRO A 111 -9.88 -15.50 6.16
N SER A 112 -10.07 -14.91 7.35
CA SER A 112 -11.39 -14.60 7.91
C SER A 112 -11.96 -13.26 7.46
N GLY A 113 -11.20 -12.45 6.72
CA GLY A 113 -11.64 -11.14 6.23
C GLY A 113 -12.10 -11.19 4.76
N GLN A 114 -13.08 -10.36 4.41
CA GLN A 114 -13.41 -10.07 3.03
C GLN A 114 -12.80 -8.74 2.59
N PHE A 115 -12.20 -8.74 1.40
CA PHE A 115 -11.52 -7.58 0.82
C PHE A 115 -12.17 -7.22 -0.51
N LEU A 116 -12.51 -5.95 -0.67
CA LEU A 116 -13.04 -5.37 -1.90
C LEU A 116 -12.09 -4.29 -2.40
N PHE A 117 -11.59 -4.46 -3.61
CA PHE A 117 -10.74 -3.49 -4.28
C PHE A 117 -11.50 -2.91 -5.47
N LEU A 118 -11.56 -1.59 -5.52
CA LEU A 118 -12.15 -0.85 -6.63
C LEU A 118 -11.02 -0.14 -7.37
N THR A 119 -11.03 -0.29 -8.69
CA THR A 119 -10.11 0.41 -9.58
C THR A 119 -10.83 0.73 -10.90
N PRO A 120 -10.67 1.95 -11.45
CA PRO A 120 -11.12 2.27 -12.79
C PRO A 120 -10.21 1.67 -13.88
N GLN A 121 -9.05 1.11 -13.50
CA GLN A 121 -8.07 0.58 -14.45
C GLN A 121 -8.39 -0.86 -14.88
N ASP A 122 -8.04 -1.18 -16.11
CA ASP A 122 -8.25 -2.53 -16.65
C ASP A 122 -7.29 -3.55 -16.00
N MET A 123 -7.87 -4.66 -15.57
CA MET A 123 -7.17 -5.79 -14.95
C MET A 123 -6.73 -6.86 -15.96
N SER A 124 -7.06 -6.70 -17.25
CA SER A 124 -6.72 -7.66 -18.32
C SER A 124 -5.22 -7.95 -18.41
N SER A 125 -4.38 -6.91 -18.32
CA SER A 125 -2.90 -7.00 -18.31
C SER A 125 -2.31 -7.75 -17.11
N MET A 126 -3.14 -8.10 -16.13
CA MET A 126 -2.75 -8.76 -14.88
C MET A 126 -3.24 -10.21 -14.79
N LEU A 127 -3.92 -10.71 -15.84
CA LEU A 127 -4.42 -12.09 -15.90
C LEU A 127 -3.32 -13.14 -15.92
N ASP A 128 -2.11 -12.76 -16.32
CA ASP A 128 -0.93 -13.66 -16.41
C ASP A 128 -0.16 -13.78 -15.09
N MET A 129 -0.68 -13.20 -14.00
CA MET A 129 -0.04 -13.27 -12.69
C MET A 129 -0.28 -14.65 -12.05
N ASP A 130 0.75 -15.20 -11.39
CA ASP A 130 0.64 -16.48 -10.67
C ASP A 130 -0.42 -16.42 -9.56
N THR A 131 -0.48 -15.29 -8.85
CA THR A 131 -1.50 -15.01 -7.83
C THR A 131 -2.62 -14.17 -8.44
N LYS A 132 -3.87 -14.65 -8.33
CA LYS A 132 -5.04 -13.99 -8.93
C LYS A 132 -6.10 -13.65 -7.88
N PRO A 133 -6.87 -12.56 -8.06
CA PRO A 133 -8.05 -12.30 -7.26
C PRO A 133 -9.04 -13.47 -7.34
N ARG A 134 -9.73 -13.78 -6.23
CA ARG A 134 -10.75 -14.84 -6.21
C ARG A 134 -11.92 -14.55 -7.14
N HIS A 135 -12.33 -13.28 -7.20
CA HIS A 135 -13.41 -12.79 -8.05
C HIS A 135 -12.99 -11.48 -8.70
N ILE A 136 -13.24 -11.34 -9.99
CA ILE A 136 -13.08 -10.10 -10.73
C ILE A 136 -14.46 -9.78 -11.31
N PHE A 137 -15.01 -8.63 -10.93
CA PHE A 137 -16.28 -8.14 -11.44
C PHE A 137 -16.02 -6.87 -12.26
N ARG A 138 -16.26 -6.94 -13.57
CA ARG A 138 -16.20 -5.77 -14.44
C ARG A 138 -17.56 -5.08 -14.41
N MET A 139 -17.58 -3.81 -14.02
CA MET A 139 -18.79 -3.00 -14.08
C MET A 139 -19.16 -2.70 -15.54
N PRO A 140 -20.46 -2.58 -15.86
CA PRO A 140 -20.90 -2.06 -17.15
C PRO A 140 -20.36 -0.64 -17.38
N ASP A 141 -20.20 -0.27 -18.64
CA ASP A 141 -19.82 1.09 -18.99
C ASP A 141 -20.84 2.10 -18.42
N PRO A 142 -20.40 3.28 -17.95
CA PRO A 142 -21.29 4.28 -17.38
C PRO A 142 -22.35 4.72 -18.40
N ARG A 143 -23.54 5.08 -17.91
CA ARG A 143 -24.61 5.58 -18.77
C ARG A 143 -24.13 6.88 -19.43
N THR A 144 -24.28 6.95 -20.75
CA THR A 144 -24.14 8.18 -21.52
C THR A 144 -25.53 8.79 -21.66
N ASP A 145 -25.97 9.56 -20.68
CA ASP A 145 -27.12 10.46 -20.77
C ASP A 145 -26.72 11.86 -21.26
#